data_AF-A0AAD6WVT3-F1
#
_entry.id   AF-A0AAD6WVT3-F1
#
_cell.length_a   1.000
_cell.length_b   1.000
_cell.length_c   1.000
_cell.angle_alpha   90.00
_cell.angle_beta   90.00
_cell.angle_gamma   90.00
#
_symmetry.space_group_name_H-M   'P 1'
#
loop_
_entity.id
_entity.type
_entity.pdbx_description
1 polymer ?
#
loop_
_entity_poly.entity_id
_entity_poly.type
_entity_poly.pdbx_seq_one_letter_code
_entity_poly.pdbx_strand_id
1 'polypeptide(L)'
;MATKFRHRPQNEEEDASALKLGAEFNNAGCLLISEVKYLLENRDKDAPDTKVYNKTLEYVKTFTKFNTTDSASAVRDTLRREPALTQFETAQIANLCPASADEAKSVIPSLVKIDDDRLEALLRDIQTMRKYQS
;
A
#
# COMPACT_ATOMS: atom_id res chain seq x y z
N MET A 1 14.60 -41.24 -4.16
CA MET A 1 13.34 -40.89 -4.85
C MET A 1 13.30 -39.37 -4.98
N ALA A 2 13.50 -38.84 -6.18
CA ALA A 2 13.49 -37.39 -6.42
C ALA A 2 12.08 -36.95 -6.79
N THR A 3 11.37 -36.33 -5.85
CA THR A 3 10.06 -35.73 -6.09
C THR A 3 10.27 -34.45 -6.89
N LYS A 4 10.23 -34.56 -8.22
CA LYS A 4 10.18 -33.40 -9.11
C LYS A 4 8.86 -32.68 -8.87
N PHE A 5 8.89 -31.57 -8.13
CA PHE A 5 7.83 -30.56 -8.22
C PHE A 5 7.88 -30.00 -9.65
N ARG A 6 7.04 -30.56 -10.53
CA ARG A 6 6.65 -29.91 -11.77
C ARG A 6 5.80 -28.70 -11.36
N HIS A 7 6.44 -27.58 -11.03
CA HIS A 7 5.78 -26.29 -11.04
C HIS A 7 5.48 -25.97 -12.52
N ARG A 8 4.37 -26.49 -13.00
CA ARG A 8 3.72 -25.93 -14.18
C ARG A 8 3.10 -24.65 -13.64
N PRO A 9 3.54 -23.45 -14.03
CA PRO A 9 2.73 -22.29 -13.74
C PRO A 9 1.44 -22.51 -14.55
N GLN A 10 0.38 -22.93 -13.88
CA GLN A 10 -0.91 -22.39 -14.27
C GLN A 10 -0.69 -20.89 -14.08
N ASN A 11 -0.56 -20.16 -15.19
CA ASN A 11 -0.75 -18.73 -15.16
C ASN A 11 -2.19 -18.54 -14.67
N GLU A 12 -2.37 -18.49 -13.35
CA GLU A 12 -3.56 -17.92 -12.78
C GLU A 12 -3.62 -16.49 -13.32
N GLU A 13 -4.77 -16.13 -13.90
CA GLU A 13 -4.95 -14.81 -14.46
C GLU A 13 -5.05 -13.82 -13.29
N GLU A 14 -3.89 -13.25 -12.92
CA GLU A 14 -3.76 -12.24 -11.89
C GLU A 14 -4.36 -10.91 -12.36
N ASP A 15 -5.15 -10.30 -11.49
CA ASP A 15 -5.86 -9.05 -11.75
C ASP A 15 -6.00 -8.27 -10.44
N ALA A 16 -5.17 -7.25 -10.28
CA ALA A 16 -5.18 -6.38 -9.11
C ALA A 16 -6.50 -5.58 -8.98
N SER A 17 -7.19 -5.30 -10.10
CA SER A 17 -8.48 -4.61 -10.08
C SER A 17 -9.58 -5.47 -9.44
N ALA A 18 -9.41 -6.79 -9.50
CA ALA A 18 -10.31 -7.79 -8.90
C ALA A 18 -9.73 -8.46 -7.64
N LEU A 19 -8.63 -7.92 -7.06
CA LEU A 19 -7.91 -8.50 -5.91
C LEU A 19 -7.43 -9.95 -6.13
N LYS A 20 -7.15 -10.32 -7.37
CA LYS A 20 -6.52 -11.59 -7.72
C LYS A 20 -5.00 -11.37 -7.80
N LEU A 21 -4.32 -11.37 -6.67
CA LEU A 21 -2.87 -11.11 -6.58
C LEU A 21 -2.01 -12.38 -6.65
N GLY A 22 -2.64 -13.55 -6.79
CA GLY A 22 -1.98 -14.84 -6.70
C GLY A 22 -1.92 -15.38 -5.26
N ALA A 23 -1.70 -16.69 -5.12
CA ALA A 23 -1.73 -17.40 -3.84
C ALA A 23 -0.71 -16.88 -2.82
N GLU A 24 0.43 -16.36 -3.29
CA GLU A 24 1.50 -15.84 -2.44
C GLU A 24 1.18 -14.44 -1.88
N PHE A 25 0.39 -13.63 -2.60
CA PHE A 25 0.18 -12.21 -2.26
C PHE A 25 -1.21 -11.87 -1.74
N ASN A 26 -2.23 -12.72 -1.97
CA ASN A 26 -3.59 -12.47 -1.47
C ASN A 26 -3.68 -12.29 0.06
N ASN A 27 -2.74 -12.90 0.82
CA ASN A 27 -2.65 -12.77 2.28
C ASN A 27 -1.36 -12.05 2.74
N ALA A 28 -0.58 -11.49 1.82
CA ALA A 28 0.68 -10.86 2.18
C ALA A 28 0.46 -9.53 2.91
N GLY A 29 1.39 -9.22 3.82
CA GLY A 29 1.46 -7.91 4.45
C GLY A 29 1.87 -6.83 3.45
N CYS A 30 1.07 -5.77 3.30
CA CYS A 30 1.45 -4.63 2.46
C CYS A 30 2.18 -3.56 3.28
N LEU A 31 3.18 -2.90 2.69
CA LEU A 31 3.87 -1.77 3.30
C LEU A 31 3.46 -0.46 2.62
N LEU A 32 3.38 0.61 3.40
CA LEU A 32 3.22 1.97 2.89
C LEU A 32 4.56 2.50 2.39
N ILE A 33 4.56 3.40 1.38
CA ILE A 33 5.80 4.04 0.90
C ILE A 33 6.55 4.71 2.06
N SER A 34 5.81 5.35 2.97
CA SER A 34 6.35 5.95 4.20
C SER A 34 7.02 4.95 5.14
N GLU A 35 6.45 3.75 5.29
CA GLU A 35 7.04 2.69 6.12
C GLU A 35 8.30 2.14 5.47
N VAL A 36 8.27 1.94 4.15
CA VAL A 36 9.45 1.50 3.39
C VAL A 36 10.57 2.54 3.51
N LYS A 37 10.26 3.84 3.37
CA LYS A 37 11.26 4.91 3.58
C LYS A 37 11.94 4.77 4.94
N TYR A 38 11.15 4.68 6.02
CA TYR A 38 11.69 4.52 7.37
C TYR A 38 12.57 3.27 7.51
N LEU A 39 12.10 2.13 7.00
CA LEU A 39 12.84 0.87 7.07
C LEU A 39 14.17 0.91 6.31
N LEU A 40 14.21 1.59 5.16
CA LEU A 40 15.43 1.71 4.37
C LEU A 40 16.40 2.76 4.94
N GLU A 41 15.91 3.89 5.46
CA GLU A 41 16.76 4.90 6.11
C GLU A 41 17.41 4.36 7.39
N ASN A 42 16.66 3.60 8.20
CA ASN A 42 17.20 3.01 9.43
C ASN A 42 18.16 1.84 9.18
N ARG A 43 18.35 1.42 7.93
CA ARG A 43 19.27 0.34 7.55
C ARG A 43 20.70 0.84 7.26
N ASP A 44 20.98 2.13 7.45
CA ASP A 44 22.22 2.82 7.02
C ASP A 44 23.55 2.15 7.43
N LYS A 45 23.60 1.32 8.48
CA LYS A 45 24.84 0.62 8.87
C LYS A 45 25.14 -0.66 8.07
N ASP A 46 24.14 -1.25 7.43
CA ASP A 46 24.23 -2.49 6.63
C ASP A 46 23.49 -2.36 5.28
N ALA A 47 23.34 -1.13 4.78
CA ALA A 47 22.62 -0.87 3.55
C ALA A 47 23.37 -1.49 2.35
N PRO A 48 22.74 -2.39 1.57
CA PRO A 48 23.39 -3.00 0.42
C PRO A 48 23.57 -1.97 -0.70
N ASP A 49 24.81 -1.74 -1.14
CA ASP A 49 25.08 -0.87 -2.29
C ASP A 49 24.74 -1.59 -3.61
N THR A 50 23.45 -1.57 -3.95
CA THR A 50 22.92 -2.14 -5.17
C THR A 50 22.06 -1.12 -5.90
N LYS A 51 22.03 -1.21 -7.24
CA LYS A 51 21.22 -0.32 -8.08
C LYS A 51 19.73 -0.35 -7.70
N VAL A 52 19.21 -1.52 -7.31
CA VAL A 52 17.81 -1.67 -6.89
C VAL A 52 17.58 -0.94 -5.58
N TYR A 53 18.45 -1.15 -4.58
CA TYR A 53 18.32 -0.49 -3.28
C TYR A 53 18.36 1.03 -3.42
N ASN A 54 19.36 1.57 -4.12
CA ASN A 54 19.55 3.01 -4.26
C ASN A 54 18.38 3.67 -5.00
N LYS A 55 17.86 3.04 -6.06
CA LYS A 55 16.68 3.54 -6.79
C LYS A 55 15.40 3.46 -5.96
N THR A 56 15.21 2.39 -5.20
CA THR A 56 14.04 2.25 -4.31
C THR A 56 14.10 3.30 -3.21
N LEU A 57 15.27 3.52 -2.59
CA LEU A 57 15.46 4.55 -1.57
C LEU A 57 15.16 5.95 -2.10
N GLU A 58 15.66 6.27 -3.29
CA GLU A 58 15.35 7.53 -3.98
C GLU A 58 13.84 7.68 -4.23
N TYR A 59 13.20 6.66 -4.80
CA TYR A 59 11.76 6.66 -5.07
C TYR A 59 10.94 6.91 -3.80
N VAL A 60 11.19 6.16 -2.73
CA VAL A 60 10.40 6.32 -1.50
C VAL A 60 10.67 7.67 -0.82
N LYS A 61 11.89 8.21 -0.89
CA LYS A 61 12.20 9.57 -0.42
C LYS A 61 11.41 10.63 -1.20
N THR A 62 11.27 10.49 -2.51
CA THR A 62 10.54 11.44 -3.36
C THR A 62 9.02 11.34 -3.19
N PHE A 63 8.47 10.13 -3.09
CA PHE A 63 7.03 9.90 -3.16
C PHE A 63 6.34 9.66 -1.81
N THR A 64 7.10 9.61 -0.71
CA THR A 64 6.54 9.57 0.64
C THR A 64 5.51 10.69 0.84
N LYS A 65 4.29 10.30 1.22
CA LYS A 65 3.21 11.23 1.56
C LYS A 65 3.22 11.61 3.04
N PHE A 66 3.67 10.68 3.89
CA PHE A 66 3.69 10.84 5.34
C PHE A 66 5.11 10.69 5.88
N ASN A 67 5.70 11.77 6.39
CA ASN A 67 7.14 11.82 6.66
C ASN A 67 7.55 11.20 8.01
N THR A 68 6.62 11.01 8.94
CA THR A 68 6.90 10.44 10.26
C THR A 68 6.25 9.07 10.43
N THR A 69 6.84 8.21 11.26
CA THR A 69 6.26 6.90 11.63
C THR A 69 4.88 7.06 12.25
N ASP A 70 4.72 8.08 13.10
CA ASP A 70 3.46 8.36 13.80
C ASP A 70 2.35 8.73 12.82
N SER A 71 2.68 9.56 11.82
CA SER A 71 1.74 9.93 10.77
C SER A 71 1.32 8.75 9.90
N ALA A 72 2.27 7.89 9.52
CA ALA A 72 1.97 6.67 8.76
C ALA A 72 1.10 5.69 9.58
N SER A 73 1.38 5.54 10.88
CA SER A 73 0.57 4.72 11.79
C SER A 73 -0.85 5.27 11.93
N ALA A 74 -1.00 6.59 12.13
CA ALA A 74 -2.31 7.22 12.27
C ALA A 74 -3.18 7.05 11.01
N VAL A 75 -2.58 7.14 9.81
CA VAL A 75 -3.29 6.87 8.54
C VAL A 75 -3.73 5.40 8.49
N ARG A 76 -2.88 4.48 8.94
CA ARG A 76 -3.21 3.06 8.98
C ARG A 76 -4.35 2.74 9.93
N ASP A 77 -4.33 3.35 11.12
CA ASP A 77 -5.40 3.22 12.12
C ASP A 77 -6.72 3.82 11.64
N THR A 78 -6.64 4.94 10.92
CA THR A 78 -7.79 5.59 10.27
C THR A 78 -8.46 4.65 9.26
N LEU A 79 -7.67 4.00 8.40
CA LEU A 79 -8.17 3.06 7.39
C LEU A 79 -8.68 1.75 7.99
N ARG A 80 -8.11 1.30 9.11
CA ARG A 80 -8.60 0.10 9.85
C ARG A 80 -10.04 0.24 10.38
N ARG A 81 -10.59 1.45 10.43
CA ARG A 81 -12.01 1.68 10.77
C ARG A 81 -12.97 1.09 9.72
N GLU A 82 -12.49 0.81 8.50
CA GLU A 82 -13.23 0.05 7.49
C GLU A 82 -12.75 -1.41 7.42
N PRO A 83 -13.46 -2.35 8.07
CA PRO A 83 -13.05 -3.76 8.09
C PRO A 83 -13.13 -4.45 6.73
N ALA A 84 -13.86 -3.87 5.76
CA ALA A 84 -13.95 -4.40 4.40
C ALA A 84 -12.73 -4.08 3.52
N LEU A 85 -11.83 -3.17 3.95
CA LEU A 85 -10.60 -2.89 3.23
C LEU A 85 -9.59 -4.01 3.41
N THR A 86 -9.06 -4.48 2.29
CA THR A 86 -7.90 -5.38 2.27
C THR A 86 -6.61 -4.61 2.59
N GLN A 87 -5.54 -5.34 2.91
CA GLN A 87 -4.23 -4.74 3.10
C GLN A 87 -3.71 -4.05 1.83
N PHE A 88 -4.01 -4.62 0.66
CA PHE A 88 -3.69 -4.04 -0.63
C PHE A 88 -4.39 -2.69 -0.82
N GLU A 89 -5.71 -2.66 -0.65
CA GLU A 89 -6.50 -1.43 -0.78
C GLU A 89 -6.08 -0.35 0.22
N THR A 90 -5.81 -0.75 1.46
CA THR A 90 -5.29 0.14 2.51
C THR A 90 -3.98 0.80 2.06
N ALA A 91 -3.05 0.01 1.52
CA ALA A 91 -1.78 0.53 1.03
C ALA A 91 -1.96 1.44 -0.19
N GLN A 92 -2.84 1.07 -1.13
CA GLN A 92 -3.13 1.90 -2.30
C GLN A 92 -3.73 3.25 -1.91
N ILE A 93 -4.72 3.29 -1.01
CA ILE A 93 -5.32 4.56 -0.54
C ILE A 93 -4.26 5.44 0.13
N ALA A 94 -3.46 4.88 1.04
CA ALA A 94 -2.44 5.64 1.75
C ALA A 94 -1.31 6.16 0.83
N ASN A 95 -0.95 5.42 -0.22
CA ASN A 95 0.10 5.82 -1.15
C ASN A 95 -0.39 6.85 -2.20
N LEU A 96 -1.59 6.64 -2.75
CA LEU A 96 -2.17 7.49 -3.79
C LEU A 96 -2.81 8.76 -3.20
N CYS A 97 -3.40 8.67 -1.99
CA CYS A 97 -4.14 9.75 -1.33
C CYS A 97 -5.22 10.37 -2.23
N PRO A 98 -6.19 9.59 -2.75
CA PRO A 98 -7.28 10.11 -3.57
C PRO A 98 -8.12 11.12 -2.79
N ALA A 99 -8.71 12.07 -3.50
CA ALA A 99 -9.41 13.19 -2.91
C ALA A 99 -10.92 13.00 -2.74
N SER A 100 -11.49 12.03 -3.44
CA SER A 100 -12.91 11.67 -3.38
C SER A 100 -13.08 10.17 -3.60
N ALA A 101 -14.24 9.65 -3.21
CA ALA A 101 -14.65 8.27 -3.43
C ALA A 101 -14.68 7.91 -4.92
N ASP A 102 -15.11 8.83 -5.78
CA ASP A 102 -15.10 8.66 -7.24
C ASP A 102 -13.67 8.45 -7.78
N GLU A 103 -12.74 9.33 -7.40
CA GLU A 103 -11.33 9.17 -7.76
C GLU A 103 -10.77 7.85 -7.22
N ALA A 104 -11.03 7.55 -5.94
CA ALA A 104 -10.54 6.35 -5.29
C ALA A 104 -11.02 5.07 -5.98
N LYS A 105 -12.30 5.00 -6.36
CA LYS A 105 -12.86 3.85 -7.09
C LYS A 105 -12.39 3.79 -8.54
N SER A 106 -12.11 4.92 -9.16
CA SER A 106 -11.54 4.98 -10.50
C SER A 106 -10.11 4.44 -10.53
N VAL A 107 -9.27 4.82 -9.56
CA VAL A 107 -7.86 4.36 -9.50
C VAL A 107 -7.69 3.00 -8.83
N ILE A 108 -8.61 2.60 -7.95
CA ILE A 108 -8.61 1.32 -7.23
C ILE A 108 -9.99 0.66 -7.41
N PRO A 109 -10.23 -0.02 -8.55
CA PRO A 109 -11.57 -0.56 -8.89
C PRO A 109 -12.13 -1.56 -7.89
N SER A 110 -11.28 -2.21 -7.08
CA SER A 110 -11.74 -3.14 -6.05
C SER A 110 -12.51 -2.47 -4.91
N LEU A 111 -12.39 -1.14 -4.77
CA LEU A 111 -13.10 -0.34 -3.76
C LEU A 111 -14.59 -0.16 -4.04
N VAL A 112 -15.10 -0.59 -5.21
CA VAL A 112 -16.53 -0.45 -5.57
C VAL A 112 -17.46 -1.11 -4.55
N LYS A 113 -16.97 -2.08 -3.78
CA LYS A 113 -17.68 -2.74 -2.67
C LYS A 113 -17.90 -1.85 -1.43
N ILE A 114 -17.19 -0.73 -1.32
CA ILE A 114 -17.26 0.21 -0.18
C ILE A 114 -18.27 1.31 -0.51
N ASP A 115 -19.07 1.68 0.48
CA ASP A 115 -20.02 2.79 0.39
C ASP A 115 -19.30 4.13 0.21
N ASP A 116 -19.85 5.01 -0.64
CA ASP A 116 -19.21 6.29 -0.99
C ASP A 116 -19.09 7.21 0.22
N ASP A 117 -20.13 7.34 1.05
CA ASP A 117 -20.11 8.23 2.22
C ASP A 117 -19.09 7.75 3.25
N ARG A 118 -18.98 6.43 3.45
CA ARG A 118 -17.96 5.83 4.33
C ARG A 118 -16.55 6.08 3.78
N LEU A 119 -16.34 5.86 2.49
CA LEU A 119 -15.04 6.07 1.86
C LEU A 119 -14.63 7.55 1.91
N GLU A 120 -15.55 8.47 1.59
CA GLU A 120 -15.33 9.91 1.62
C GLU A 120 -14.90 10.39 3.01
N ALA A 121 -15.54 9.88 4.07
CA ALA A 121 -15.19 10.20 5.44
C ALA A 121 -13.74 9.78 5.78
N LEU A 122 -13.31 8.58 5.35
CA LEU A 122 -11.94 8.11 5.55
C LEU A 122 -10.94 8.97 4.78
N LEU A 123 -11.22 9.27 3.51
CA LEU A 123 -10.34 10.07 2.66
C LEU A 123 -10.18 11.49 3.21
N ARG A 124 -11.26 12.09 3.69
CA ARG A 124 -11.23 13.41 4.33
C ARG A 124 -10.32 13.44 5.57
N ASP A 125 -10.38 12.42 6.41
CA ASP A 125 -9.51 12.31 7.58
C ASP A 125 -8.04 12.18 7.16
N ILE A 126 -7.74 11.36 6.15
CA ILE A 126 -6.38 11.18 5.62
C ILE A 126 -5.83 12.48 5.01
N GLN A 127 -6.65 13.20 4.24
CA GLN A 127 -6.27 14.50 3.68
C GLN A 127 -5.97 15.52 4.79
N THR A 128 -6.77 15.50 5.85
CA THR A 128 -6.58 16.34 7.03
C THR A 128 -5.23 16.03 7.66
N MET A 129 -4.93 14.75 7.91
CA MET A 129 -3.63 14.31 8.42
C MET A 129 -2.47 14.75 7.52
N ARG A 130 -2.61 14.62 6.19
CA ARG A 130 -1.59 15.06 5.23
C ARG A 130 -1.31 16.56 5.30
N LYS A 131 -2.33 17.39 5.51
CA LYS A 131 -2.19 18.86 5.62
C LYS A 131 -1.47 19.27 6.90
N TYR A 132 -1.69 18.57 8.01
CA TYR A 132 -1.14 18.91 9.33
C TYR A 132 0.25 18.32 9.63
N GLN A 133 0.90 17.71 8.64
CA GLN A 133 2.26 17.14 8.78
C GLN A 133 3.39 18.13 8.46
N SER A 134 3.08 19.43 8.48
CA SER A 134 4.08 20.50 8.34
C SER A 134 4.99 20.57 9.56
#